data_AF-A0A7C4KSA7-F1
#
_entry.id   AF-A0A7C4KSA7-F1
#
_cell.length_a   1.000
_cell.length_b   1.000
_cell.length_c   1.000
_cell.angle_alpha   90.00
_cell.angle_beta   90.00
_cell.angle_gamma   90.00
#
_symmetry.space_group_name_H-M   'P 1'
#
loop_
_entity.id
_entity.type
_entity.pdbx_description
1 polymer ?
#
loop_
_entity_poly.entity_id
_entity_poly.type
_entity_poly.pdbx_seq_one_letter_code
_entity_poly.pdbx_strand_id
1 'polypeptide(L)'
;MNLIVECNQCEADFELALEDLLKEPRKLSCPNCGIKADPEVVEAMATALDEAVAQAARLRRRFKISFGMESDELESNSDDEVDLPDVEDDEDSLWRDEGEDDAEEEEED
;
A
#
# COMPACT_ATOMS: atom_id res chain seq x y z
N MET A 1 8.56 8.64 9.41
CA MET A 1 9.65 7.96 8.66
C MET A 1 9.12 7.75 7.26
N ASN A 2 9.87 8.17 6.23
CA ASN A 2 9.39 8.09 4.85
C ASN A 2 10.13 6.95 4.13
N LEU A 3 9.39 6.20 3.33
CA LEU A 3 9.86 5.12 2.48
C LEU A 3 9.85 5.63 1.04
N ILE A 4 10.95 5.43 0.33
CA ILE A 4 11.02 5.63 -1.12
C ILE A 4 10.81 4.26 -1.74
N VAL A 5 9.81 4.14 -2.61
CA VAL A 5 9.43 2.88 -3.24
C VAL A 5 9.38 3.09 -4.74
N GLU A 6 9.97 2.15 -5.48
CA GLU A 6 9.87 2.08 -6.94
C GLU A 6 8.77 1.08 -7.31
N CYS A 7 7.90 1.45 -8.25
CA CYS A 7 6.90 0.55 -8.79
C CYS A 7 7.48 -0.31 -9.91
N ASN A 8 7.58 -1.63 -9.70
CA ASN A 8 8.06 -2.57 -10.74
C ASN A 8 7.21 -2.61 -12.02
N GLN A 9 5.97 -2.10 -12.01
CA GLN A 9 5.10 -2.13 -13.19
C GLN A 9 5.29 -0.92 -14.12
N CYS A 10 5.57 0.26 -13.55
CA CYS A 10 5.66 1.51 -14.32
C CYS A 10 6.94 2.31 -14.08
N GLU A 11 7.87 1.73 -13.31
CA GLU A 11 9.20 2.29 -12.99
C GLU A 11 9.12 3.68 -12.36
N ALA A 12 7.98 4.01 -11.73
CA ALA A 12 7.78 5.28 -11.06
C ALA A 12 8.19 5.18 -9.59
N ASP A 13 9.03 6.13 -9.16
CA ASP A 13 9.36 6.35 -7.76
C ASP A 13 8.29 7.17 -7.05
N PHE A 14 7.95 6.77 -5.83
CA PHE A 14 7.06 7.53 -4.97
C PHE A 14 7.45 7.41 -3.50
N GLU A 15 7.13 8.46 -2.74
CA GLU A 15 7.40 8.53 -1.31
C GLU A 15 6.13 8.26 -0.50
N LEU A 16 6.27 7.46 0.54
CA LEU A 16 5.18 7.06 1.43
C LEU A 16 5.58 7.30 2.88
N ALA A 17 4.65 7.78 3.70
CA ALA A 17 4.85 7.81 5.14
C ALA A 17 4.59 6.43 5.73
N LEU A 18 5.58 5.88 6.45
CA LEU A 18 5.43 4.61 7.17
C LEU A 18 4.26 4.64 8.18
N GLU A 19 3.99 5.81 8.77
CA GLU A 19 2.88 6.00 9.71
C GLU A 19 1.51 5.83 9.06
N ASP A 20 1.37 6.21 7.79
CA ASP A 20 0.13 6.03 7.04
C ASP A 20 -0.02 4.57 6.61
N LEU A 21 1.09 3.91 6.26
CA LEU A 21 1.11 2.47 5.95
C LEU A 21 0.70 1.62 7.17
N LEU A 22 1.14 2.00 8.38
CA LEU A 22 0.79 1.33 9.63
C LEU A 22 -0.69 1.50 10.01
N LYS A 23 -1.30 2.64 9.67
CA LYS A 23 -2.72 2.91 9.96
C LYS A 23 -3.65 2.31 8.92
N GLU A 24 -3.26 2.38 7.66
CA GLU A 24 -4.08 2.02 6.51
C GLU A 24 -3.25 1.26 5.45
N PRO A 25 -2.84 0.02 5.77
CA PRO A 25 -1.95 -0.81 4.93
C PRO A 25 -2.56 -1.10 3.54
N ARG A 26 -3.89 -1.14 3.45
CA ARG A 26 -4.65 -1.31 2.21
C ARG A 26 -4.48 -0.16 1.20
N LYS A 27 -3.82 0.95 1.59
CA LYS A 27 -3.58 2.10 0.73
C LYS A 27 -2.29 2.01 -0.07
N LEU A 28 -1.46 0.98 0.10
CA LEU A 28 -0.26 0.82 -0.71
C LEU A 28 -0.64 0.54 -2.16
N SER A 29 -0.72 1.60 -2.94
CA SER A 29 -1.06 1.61 -4.35
C SER A 29 -0.12 2.55 -5.08
N CYS A 30 0.30 2.16 -6.28
CA CYS A 30 1.13 3.04 -7.10
C CYS A 30 0.28 4.24 -7.55
N PRO A 31 0.72 5.49 -7.30
CA PRO A 31 -0.02 6.68 -7.72
C PRO A 31 -0.04 6.88 -9.24
N ASN A 32 0.84 6.19 -9.98
CA ASN A 32 0.97 6.33 -11.43
C ASN A 32 0.10 5.32 -12.20
N CYS A 33 0.21 4.02 -11.89
CA CYS A 33 -0.53 2.97 -12.61
C CYS A 33 -1.68 2.33 -11.81
N GLY A 34 -1.82 2.64 -10.51
CA GLY A 34 -2.90 2.13 -9.67
C GLY A 34 -2.74 0.69 -9.18
N ILE A 35 -1.62 0.01 -9.48
CA ILE A 35 -1.36 -1.34 -8.96
C ILE A 35 -1.36 -1.32 -7.43
N LYS A 36 -2.02 -2.31 -6.83
CA LYS A 36 -2.16 -2.44 -5.38
C LYS A 36 -1.27 -3.58 -4.89
N ALA A 37 -0.59 -3.35 -3.78
CA ALA A 37 0.11 -4.41 -3.09
C ALA A 37 -0.87 -5.27 -2.28
N ASP A 38 -0.47 -6.52 -2.01
CA ASP A 38 -1.23 -7.40 -1.13
C ASP A 38 -1.28 -6.81 0.30
N PRO A 39 -2.47 -6.56 0.87
CA PRO A 39 -2.58 -5.87 2.15
C PRO A 39 -2.03 -6.69 3.31
N GLU A 40 -2.10 -8.03 3.27
CA GLU A 40 -1.58 -8.88 4.35
C GLU A 40 -0.04 -8.81 4.39
N VAL A 41 0.60 -8.83 3.21
CA VAL A 41 2.05 -8.65 3.09
C VAL A 41 2.49 -7.27 3.58
N VAL A 42 1.75 -6.22 3.23
CA VAL A 42 2.05 -4.84 3.66
C VAL A 42 1.90 -4.68 5.17
N GLU A 43 0.86 -5.25 5.78
CA GLU A 43 0.67 -5.26 7.24
C GLU A 43 1.81 -5.96 7.96
N ALA A 44 2.21 -7.13 7.48
CA ALA A 44 3.30 -7.89 8.05
C ALA A 44 4.63 -7.12 7.98
N MET A 45 4.95 -6.52 6.83
CA MET A 45 6.14 -5.68 6.65
C MET A 45 6.13 -4.47 7.59
N ALA A 46 5.01 -3.73 7.64
CA ALA A 46 4.91 -2.53 8.47
C ALA A 46 5.07 -2.87 9.95
N THR A 47 4.44 -3.95 10.42
CA THR A 47 4.60 -4.45 11.79
C THR A 47 6.04 -4.81 12.10
N ALA A 48 6.71 -5.56 11.21
CA ALA A 48 8.11 -5.95 11.40
C ALA A 48 9.05 -4.74 11.44
N LEU A 49 8.81 -3.73 10.60
CA LEU A 49 9.56 -2.48 10.60
C LEU A 49 9.37 -1.69 11.91
N ASP A 50 8.15 -1.61 12.43
CA ASP A 50 7.88 -0.92 13.70
C ASP A 50 8.63 -1.61 14.86
N GLU A 51 8.58 -2.95 14.92
CA GLU A 51 9.33 -3.72 15.90
C GLU A 51 10.85 -3.54 15.76
N ALA A 52 11.36 -3.55 14.52
CA ALA A 52 12.79 -3.34 14.24
C ALA A 52 13.25 -1.94 14.69
N VAL A 53 12.47 -0.91 14.41
CA VAL A 53 12.74 0.47 14.86
C VAL A 53 12.69 0.55 16.39
N ALA A 54 11.72 -0.11 17.03
CA ALA A 54 11.62 -0.15 18.49
C ALA A 54 12.85 -0.82 19.14
N GLN A 55 13.36 -1.92 18.58
CA GLN A 55 14.60 -2.54 19.06
C GLN A 55 15.83 -1.69 18.76
N ALA A 56 15.91 -1.07 17.58
CA ALA A 56 17.00 -0.16 17.23
C ALA A 56 17.07 1.02 18.21
N ALA A 57 15.93 1.56 18.63
CA ALA A 57 15.86 2.63 19.62
C ALA A 57 16.40 2.22 21.01
N ARG A 58 16.31 0.93 21.37
CA ARG A 58 16.92 0.38 22.60
C ARG A 58 18.43 0.26 22.47
N LEU A 59 18.93 -0.09 21.28
CA LEU A 59 20.35 -0.26 20.97
C LEU A 59 21.10 1.06 20.76
N ARG A 60 20.38 2.15 20.45
CA ARG A 60 20.97 3.48 20.13
C ARG A 60 21.91 4.06 21.19
N ARG A 61 21.81 3.59 22.44
CA ARG A 61 22.72 4.01 23.53
C ARG A 61 24.15 3.50 23.37
N ARG A 62 24.35 2.45 22.56
CA ARG A 62 25.64 1.79 22.36
C ARG A 62 26.05 1.65 20.89
N PHE A 63 25.10 1.65 19.98
CA PHE A 63 25.34 1.41 18.57
C PHE A 63 24.63 2.46 17.71
N LYS A 64 25.24 2.80 16.57
CA LYS A 64 24.56 3.52 15.49
C LYS A 64 24.13 2.48 14.45
N ILE A 65 22.84 2.48 14.09
CA ILE A 65 22.24 1.53 13.16
C ILE A 65 21.79 2.32 11.93
N SER A 66 22.17 1.85 10.76
CA SER A 66 21.73 2.35 9.45
C SER A 66 21.18 1.18 8.66
N PHE A 67 20.02 1.35 8.03
CA PHE A 67 19.41 0.35 7.15
C PHE A 67 19.53 0.84 5.71
N GLY A 68 20.06 -0.01 4.84
CA GLY A 68 19.97 0.08 3.40
C GLY A 68 19.49 -1.28 2.93
N MET A 69 18.44 -1.30 2.11
CA MET A 69 17.88 -2.53 1.57
C MET A 69 17.89 -2.37 0.05
N GLU A 70 18.66 -3.20 -0.63
CA GLU A 70 18.73 -3.22 -2.09
C GLU A 70 17.78 -4.32 -2.58
N SER A 71 16.84 -3.95 -3.45
CA SER A 71 15.79 -4.86 -3.93
C SER A 71 16.36 -6.07 -4.69
N ASP A 72 17.54 -5.95 -5.31
CA ASP A 72 18.26 -7.03 -5.97
C ASP A 72 18.79 -8.12 -5.00
N GLU A 73 18.94 -7.82 -3.72
CA GLU A 73 19.38 -8.80 -2.70
C GLU A 73 18.22 -9.53 -2.02
N LEU A 74 16.98 -9.08 -2.26
CA LEU A 74 15.79 -9.83 -1.89
C LEU A 74 15.69 -11.01 -2.86
N GLU A 75 16.23 -12.16 -2.46
CA GLU A 75 16.01 -13.40 -3.21
C GLU A 75 14.51 -13.54 -3.46
N SER A 76 14.13 -13.51 -4.74
CA SER A 76 12.77 -13.81 -5.17
C SER A 76 12.50 -15.25 -4.75
N ASN A 77 11.92 -15.42 -3.57
CA ASN A 77 11.38 -16.70 -3.12
C ASN A 77 10.08 -17.02 -3.89
N SER A 78 9.87 -16.47 -5.09
CA SER A 78 8.81 -16.87 -6.00
C SER A 78 9.08 -18.27 -6.55
N ASP A 79 8.97 -19.27 -5.68
CA ASP A 79 8.42 -20.60 -6.01
C ASP A 79 6.88 -20.58 -5.87
N ASP A 80 6.27 -19.40 -5.98
CA ASP A 80 4.84 -19.23 -6.21
C ASP A 80 4.72 -18.41 -7.49
N GLU A 81 4.44 -19.12 -8.57
CA GLU A 81 3.84 -18.56 -9.77
C GLU A 81 2.55 -17.86 -9.33
N VAL A 82 2.65 -16.58 -8.98
CA VAL A 82 1.47 -15.72 -8.84
C VAL A 82 0.83 -15.66 -10.22
N ASP A 83 -0.14 -16.55 -10.42
CA ASP A 83 -1.16 -16.48 -11.47
C ASP A 83 -1.88 -15.15 -11.25
N LEU A 84 -1.30 -14.09 -11.80
CA LEU A 84 -1.97 -12.80 -11.96
C LEU A 84 -3.23 -13.14 -12.75
N PRO A 85 -4.45 -13.05 -12.17
CA PRO A 85 -5.64 -13.32 -12.93
C PRO A 85 -5.64 -12.35 -14.10
N ASP A 86 -5.60 -12.93 -15.30
CA ASP A 86 -5.83 -12.23 -16.55
C ASP A 86 -7.18 -11.53 -16.40
N VAL A 87 -7.15 -10.20 -16.25
CA VAL A 87 -8.36 -9.36 -16.22
C VAL A 87 -8.90 -9.21 -17.64
N GLU A 88 -9.29 -10.33 -18.24
CA GLU A 88 -10.29 -10.40 -19.30
C GLU A 88 -11.66 -10.64 -18.63
N ASP A 89 -12.26 -9.57 -18.11
CA ASP A 89 -13.65 -9.55 -17.65
C ASP A 89 -14.14 -8.09 -17.60
N ASP A 90 -15.29 -7.70 -18.11
CA ASP A 90 -16.19 -8.26 -19.11
C ASP A 90 -17.02 -7.02 -19.50
N GLU A 91 -17.25 -6.86 -20.78
CA GLU A 91 -18.04 -5.78 -21.34
C GLU A 91 -19.54 -6.01 -21.11
N ASP A 92 -20.02 -6.06 -19.86
CA ASP A 92 -21.46 -5.99 -19.58
C ASP A 92 -21.78 -5.34 -18.22
N SER A 93 -22.14 -4.05 -18.30
CA SER A 93 -23.35 -3.46 -17.72
C SER A 93 -23.92 -4.11 -16.44
N LEU A 94 -24.18 -3.30 -15.40
CA LEU A 94 -25.51 -3.21 -14.74
C LEU A 94 -25.58 -2.33 -13.47
N TRP A 95 -24.87 -1.20 -13.34
CA TRP A 95 -25.29 -0.18 -12.35
C TRP A 95 -25.17 1.22 -12.94
N ARG A 96 -26.03 1.45 -13.94
CA ARG A 96 -26.47 2.78 -14.36
C ARG A 96 -27.20 3.45 -13.19
N ASP A 97 -26.64 4.59 -12.82
CA ASP A 97 -27.27 5.68 -12.09
C ASP A 97 -28.73 5.93 -12.50
N GLU A 98 -29.63 6.02 -11.52
CA GLU A 98 -30.85 6.85 -11.62
C GLU A 98 -31.43 7.03 -10.21
N GLY A 99 -31.18 8.20 -9.62
CA GLY A 99 -31.71 8.55 -8.30
C GLY A 99 -31.37 9.97 -7.84
N GLU A 100 -31.30 10.93 -8.76
CA GLU A 100 -31.35 12.36 -8.45
C GLU A 100 -32.84 12.75 -8.37
N ASP A 101 -33.33 13.09 -7.18
CA ASP A 101 -34.43 14.06 -7.04
C ASP A 101 -34.16 14.91 -5.79
N ASP A 102 -33.80 16.13 -6.12
CA ASP A 102 -33.63 17.35 -5.36
C ASP A 102 -35.00 17.86 -4.86
N ALA A 103 -35.12 18.24 -3.58
CA ALA A 103 -35.81 19.47 -3.16
C ALA A 103 -36.01 19.51 -1.63
N GLU A 104 -35.31 20.47 -1.03
CA GLU A 104 -35.61 21.11 0.24
C GLU A 104 -37.03 21.71 0.21
N GLU A 105 -37.86 21.58 1.26
CA GLU A 105 -38.75 22.64 1.74
C GLU A 105 -39.07 22.46 3.23
N GLU A 106 -39.13 23.61 3.89
CA GLU A 106 -39.14 23.92 5.32
C GLU A 106 -40.54 23.83 5.99
N GLU A 107 -40.51 23.80 7.33
CA GLU A 107 -41.45 24.45 8.28
C GLU A 107 -42.81 23.83 8.73
N GLU A 108 -42.88 23.72 10.07
CA GLU A 108 -43.95 24.09 11.03
C GLU A 108 -45.42 23.64 10.86
N ASP A 109 -45.90 22.80 11.80
CA ASP A 109 -46.90 23.15 12.86
C ASP A 109 -46.89 22.10 14.00
#